data_AF-A0A428QHE2-F1
#
_entry.id   AF-A0A428QHE2-F1
#
_cell.length_a   1.000
_cell.length_b   1.000
_cell.length_c   1.000
_cell.angle_alpha   90.00
_cell.angle_beta   90.00
_cell.angle_gamma   90.00
#
_symmetry.space_group_name_H-M   'P 1'
#
loop_
_entity.id
_entity.type
_entity.pdbx_description
1 polymer ?
#
loop_
_entity_poly.entity_id
_entity_poly.type
_entity_poly.pdbx_seq_one_letter_code
_entity_poly.pdbx_strand_id
1 'polypeptide(L)'
;MTKTSPISIVGGGAWGLSTALHLVESGYTNITVFERDERIPSQYSAAYDLNKIIRAEYENPFYTELTFDAIKGWKTPLFGPYYHETGYINCVSGKAPEKAVATLNKNRSSVEAHPGLRDGVKSLSSPDEFRKYAWQLTGPLEGFKGYFNKTAGYGHSGNALKAVYNHCATKGVRFILGEQAGKVTTLSYDNSGRCTGLETADGRKHSSALTICALGANGASLVPSLGKFTVARSWSVAHVQLTQEECDLLRGIPVTNVRDLGFFFEPDPATKLFKLCPLGAGFTNTKNGLSLPPENPSRGPLQDFIPYEDEQKLRQLLRETIPWMADRPFVDRKLCWFNDSKDSEYLVDFVPGTDKSLVVLSGDSGHGFKMMPIFGKWVLDLVNNGKQKLQRWQWKDSEQAGWGNEVSWRVGTAKELHELEEESKRILKARL
;
A
#
# COMPACT_ATOMS: atom_id res chain seq x y z
N MET A 1 26.95 9.67 -12.63
CA MET A 1 27.03 9.33 -11.19
C MET A 1 27.86 8.06 -11.02
N THR A 2 28.80 8.02 -10.08
CA THR A 2 29.62 6.83 -9.78
C THR A 2 28.96 5.97 -8.69
N LYS A 3 29.43 4.73 -8.50
CA LYS A 3 28.95 3.83 -7.43
C LYS A 3 29.30 4.30 -6.00
N THR A 4 30.22 5.24 -5.88
CA THR A 4 30.64 5.87 -4.61
C THR A 4 29.97 7.23 -4.35
N SER A 5 29.21 7.74 -5.32
CA SER A 5 28.50 9.01 -5.18
C SER A 5 27.50 8.95 -4.01
N PRO A 6 27.38 9.99 -3.18
CA PRO A 6 26.45 9.99 -2.06
C PRO A 6 24.99 10.01 -2.55
N ILE A 7 24.19 9.05 -2.09
CA ILE A 7 22.76 8.94 -2.38
C ILE A 7 21.97 9.07 -1.08
N SER A 8 21.03 10.01 -1.05
CA SER A 8 20.07 10.15 0.03
C SER A 8 18.72 9.58 -0.39
N ILE A 9 18.16 8.67 0.41
CA ILE A 9 16.80 8.15 0.24
C ILE A 9 15.95 8.71 1.37
N VAL A 10 14.88 9.43 1.04
CA VAL A 10 13.98 10.05 2.02
C VAL A 10 12.72 9.21 2.14
N GLY A 11 12.56 8.51 3.26
CA GLY A 11 11.49 7.56 3.54
C GLY A 11 11.99 6.11 3.62
N GLY A 12 11.87 5.50 4.80
CA GLY A 12 12.21 4.11 5.11
C GLY A 12 11.02 3.14 4.95
N GLY A 13 10.07 3.46 4.07
CA GLY A 13 8.93 2.60 3.74
C GLY A 13 9.27 1.51 2.70
N ALA A 14 8.24 0.83 2.18
CA ALA A 14 8.41 -0.27 1.22
C ALA A 14 9.24 0.10 -0.01
N TRP A 15 8.96 1.25 -0.62
CA TRP A 15 9.65 1.69 -1.83
C TRP A 15 11.07 2.18 -1.54
N GLY A 16 11.27 2.95 -0.47
CA GLY A 16 12.61 3.40 -0.06
C GLY A 16 13.54 2.25 0.32
N LEU A 17 13.05 1.25 1.07
CA LEU A 17 13.83 0.05 1.41
C LEU A 17 14.11 -0.81 0.18
N SER A 18 13.14 -0.99 -0.72
CA SER A 18 13.37 -1.70 -1.99
C SER A 18 14.43 -1.00 -2.84
N THR A 19 14.40 0.33 -2.92
CA THR A 19 15.42 1.13 -3.60
C THR A 19 16.80 0.95 -2.95
N ALA A 20 16.90 1.04 -1.63
CA ALA A 20 18.15 0.83 -0.91
C ALA A 20 18.74 -0.57 -1.18
N LEU A 21 17.89 -1.60 -1.14
CA LEU A 21 18.27 -3.00 -1.42
C LEU A 21 18.92 -3.12 -2.80
N HIS A 22 18.22 -2.67 -3.84
CA HIS A 22 18.70 -2.85 -5.20
C HIS A 22 19.91 -1.97 -5.53
N LEU A 23 20.02 -0.78 -4.93
CA LEU A 23 21.22 0.05 -5.06
C LEU A 23 22.43 -0.64 -4.42
N VAL A 24 22.31 -1.11 -3.18
CA VAL A 24 23.45 -1.73 -2.49
C VAL A 24 23.86 -3.06 -3.14
N GLU A 25 22.90 -3.88 -3.59
CA GLU A 25 23.16 -5.10 -4.35
C GLU A 25 23.82 -4.82 -5.71
N SER A 26 23.57 -3.63 -6.28
CA SER A 26 24.19 -3.17 -7.53
C SER A 26 25.52 -2.44 -7.34
N GLY A 27 26.11 -2.56 -6.15
CA GLY A 27 27.45 -2.06 -5.82
C GLY A 27 27.52 -0.57 -5.42
N TYR A 28 26.39 0.09 -5.17
CA TYR A 28 26.43 1.44 -4.59
C TYR A 28 26.83 1.36 -3.11
N THR A 29 27.80 2.17 -2.69
CA THR A 29 28.45 2.05 -1.36
C THR A 29 28.17 3.23 -0.43
N ASN A 30 27.57 4.30 -0.93
CA ASN A 30 27.39 5.54 -0.18
C ASN A 30 25.90 5.93 -0.10
N ILE A 31 25.10 5.08 0.54
CA ILE A 31 23.64 5.23 0.65
C ILE A 31 23.28 5.58 2.09
N THR A 32 22.48 6.64 2.26
CA THR A 32 21.86 7.00 3.54
C THR A 32 20.34 7.07 3.37
N VAL A 33 19.61 6.34 4.20
CA VAL A 33 18.14 6.40 4.30
C VAL A 33 17.76 7.28 5.50
N PHE A 34 16.88 8.23 5.28
CA PHE A 34 16.32 9.12 6.31
C PHE A 34 14.86 8.75 6.56
N GLU A 35 14.49 8.51 7.81
CA GLU A 35 13.12 8.18 8.22
C GLU A 35 12.75 8.90 9.51
N ARG A 36 11.54 9.46 9.57
CA ARG A 36 11.09 10.24 10.72
C ARG A 36 10.72 9.39 11.95
N ASP A 37 10.41 8.11 11.74
CA ASP A 37 10.20 7.18 12.85
C ASP A 37 11.53 6.77 13.49
N GLU A 38 11.52 6.50 14.79
CA GLU A 38 12.63 5.96 15.57
C GLU A 38 13.02 4.53 15.15
N ARG A 39 12.15 3.83 14.40
CA ARG A 39 12.39 2.45 13.98
C ARG A 39 11.96 2.18 12.54
N ILE A 40 12.55 1.11 12.00
CA ILE A 40 12.06 0.44 10.79
C ILE A 40 11.51 -0.93 11.19
N PRO A 41 10.27 -1.29 10.80
CA PRO A 41 9.34 -0.54 9.94
C PRO A 41 8.75 0.71 10.61
N SER A 42 8.61 1.78 9.81
CA SER A 42 8.03 3.07 10.23
C SER A 42 6.51 3.01 10.33
N GLN A 43 5.96 3.53 11.43
CA GLN A 43 4.53 3.66 11.69
C GLN A 43 3.80 4.55 10.68
N TYR A 44 4.53 5.40 9.96
CA TYR A 44 4.01 6.25 8.90
C TYR A 44 3.95 5.54 7.55
N SER A 45 4.57 4.35 7.43
CA SER A 45 4.51 3.57 6.20
C SER A 45 3.17 2.88 6.07
N ALA A 46 2.53 3.00 4.89
CA ALA A 46 1.36 2.21 4.51
C ALA A 46 1.58 0.70 4.64
N ALA A 47 2.83 0.25 4.58
CA ALA A 47 3.24 -1.15 4.66
C ALA A 47 3.59 -1.60 6.10
N TYR A 48 3.60 -0.70 7.09
CA TYR A 48 3.66 -1.09 8.50
C TYR A 48 2.32 -1.65 8.94
N ASP A 49 2.18 -2.94 8.70
CA ASP A 49 0.92 -3.66 8.74
C ASP A 49 1.22 -5.15 8.94
N LEU A 50 0.25 -5.94 9.39
CA LEU A 50 0.41 -7.37 9.59
C LEU A 50 0.58 -8.10 8.25
N ASN A 51 -0.23 -7.71 7.26
CA ASN A 51 -0.32 -8.39 5.97
C ASN A 51 -0.79 -7.46 4.84
N LYS A 52 -0.42 -7.77 3.60
CA LYS A 52 -0.92 -7.09 2.38
C LYS A 52 -1.13 -8.11 1.27
N ILE A 53 -2.16 -7.89 0.45
CA ILE A 53 -2.52 -8.80 -0.66
C ILE A 53 -1.43 -8.81 -1.74
N ILE A 54 -1.01 -10.00 -2.14
CA ILE A 54 -0.13 -10.25 -3.29
C ILE A 54 -0.93 -11.05 -4.32
N ARG A 55 -1.33 -10.38 -5.40
CA ARG A 55 -2.19 -10.94 -6.47
C ARG A 55 -1.89 -10.27 -7.80
N ALA A 56 -1.96 -11.02 -8.90
CA ALA A 56 -1.65 -10.55 -10.25
C ALA A 56 -2.85 -10.10 -11.09
N GLU A 57 -4.09 -10.25 -10.63
CA GLU A 57 -5.26 -9.79 -11.40
C GLU A 57 -5.40 -8.26 -11.48
N TYR A 58 -5.55 -7.67 -12.65
CA TYR A 58 -5.70 -6.23 -12.83
C TYR A 58 -6.66 -5.92 -13.99
N GLU A 59 -7.24 -4.72 -14.01
CA GLU A 59 -7.96 -4.25 -15.20
C GLU A 59 -7.01 -4.00 -16.38
N ASN A 60 -5.73 -3.71 -16.11
CA ASN A 60 -4.70 -3.44 -17.10
C ASN A 60 -3.67 -4.60 -17.12
N PRO A 61 -3.53 -5.33 -18.24
CA PRO A 61 -2.60 -6.46 -18.36
C PRO A 61 -1.13 -6.13 -18.06
N PHE A 62 -0.71 -4.87 -18.25
CA PHE A 62 0.65 -4.43 -17.88
C PHE A 62 0.96 -4.73 -16.41
N TYR A 63 0.02 -4.45 -15.50
CA TYR A 63 0.21 -4.72 -14.07
C TYR A 63 0.04 -6.19 -13.71
N THR A 64 -0.68 -6.97 -14.53
CA THR A 64 -0.75 -8.42 -14.40
C THR A 64 0.63 -9.04 -14.60
N GLU A 65 1.28 -8.75 -15.72
CA GLU A 65 2.65 -9.22 -16.02
C GLU A 65 3.65 -8.74 -14.95
N LEU A 66 3.60 -7.44 -14.62
CA LEU A 66 4.50 -6.86 -13.64
C LEU A 66 4.40 -7.53 -12.26
N THR A 67 3.18 -7.86 -11.85
CA THR A 67 2.96 -8.54 -10.57
C THR A 67 3.32 -10.02 -10.65
N PHE A 68 3.11 -10.66 -11.79
CA PHE A 68 3.56 -12.03 -12.01
C PHE A 68 5.09 -12.14 -11.81
N ASP A 69 5.85 -11.14 -12.28
CA ASP A 69 7.28 -11.04 -12.00
C ASP A 69 7.58 -10.70 -10.53
N ALA A 70 6.79 -9.82 -9.90
CA ALA A 70 6.95 -9.52 -8.48
C ALA A 70 6.78 -10.76 -7.59
N ILE A 71 5.82 -11.64 -7.92
CA ILE A 71 5.58 -12.91 -7.21
C ILE A 71 6.81 -13.82 -7.26
N LYS A 72 7.56 -13.84 -8.36
CA LYS A 72 8.85 -14.57 -8.42
C LYS A 72 9.84 -14.02 -7.39
N GLY A 73 9.89 -12.69 -7.24
CA GLY A 73 10.68 -12.02 -6.21
C GLY A 73 10.26 -12.38 -4.78
N TRP A 74 8.95 -12.50 -4.53
CA TRP A 74 8.42 -12.95 -3.24
C TRP A 74 8.82 -14.38 -2.88
N LYS A 75 9.16 -15.22 -3.86
CA LYS A 75 9.63 -16.60 -3.66
C LYS A 75 11.15 -16.73 -3.44
N THR A 76 11.89 -15.61 -3.36
CA THR A 76 13.34 -15.63 -3.11
C THR A 76 13.68 -15.72 -1.62
N PRO A 77 14.91 -16.11 -1.21
CA PRO A 77 15.24 -16.32 0.21
C PRO A 77 15.00 -15.12 1.14
N LEU A 78 15.17 -13.88 0.65
CA LEU A 78 14.95 -12.67 1.47
C LEU A 78 13.47 -12.39 1.74
N PHE A 79 12.58 -12.72 0.79
CA PHE A 79 11.15 -12.40 0.86
C PHE A 79 10.25 -13.60 1.17
N GLY A 80 10.69 -14.80 0.79
CA GLY A 80 9.98 -16.07 0.90
C GLY A 80 9.44 -16.38 2.30
N PRO A 81 10.20 -16.17 3.39
CA PRO A 81 9.71 -16.37 4.75
C PRO A 81 8.49 -15.51 5.12
N TYR A 82 8.18 -14.48 4.34
CA TYR A 82 7.10 -13.55 4.59
C TYR A 82 5.98 -13.66 3.55
N TYR A 83 6.09 -14.55 2.56
CA TYR A 83 5.09 -14.73 1.51
C TYR A 83 4.29 -16.01 1.73
N HIS A 84 2.97 -15.87 1.71
CA HIS A 84 2.01 -16.94 1.94
C HIS A 84 1.12 -17.07 0.70
N GLU A 85 1.35 -18.09 -0.12
CA GLU A 85 0.56 -18.42 -1.32
C GLU A 85 -0.68 -19.25 -0.91
N THR A 86 -1.52 -18.67 -0.04
CA THR A 86 -2.75 -19.32 0.49
C THR A 86 -3.89 -19.39 -0.52
N GLY A 87 -3.70 -18.81 -1.70
CA GLY A 87 -4.77 -18.52 -2.64
C GLY A 87 -5.55 -17.25 -2.29
N TYR A 88 -6.38 -16.83 -3.24
CA TYR A 88 -7.17 -15.60 -3.18
C TYR A 88 -8.58 -15.84 -3.72
N ILE A 89 -9.60 -15.56 -2.91
CA ILE A 89 -10.99 -15.51 -3.34
C ILE A 89 -11.31 -14.06 -3.68
N ASN A 90 -11.58 -13.77 -4.95
CA ASN A 90 -12.11 -12.48 -5.38
C ASN A 90 -13.56 -12.63 -5.79
N CYS A 91 -14.45 -11.90 -5.14
CA CYS A 91 -15.88 -12.06 -5.35
C CYS A 91 -16.65 -10.76 -5.13
N VAL A 92 -17.94 -10.84 -5.37
CA VAL A 92 -18.95 -9.82 -5.07
C VAL A 92 -20.09 -10.47 -4.30
N SER A 93 -20.76 -9.72 -3.42
CA SER A 93 -22.01 -10.17 -2.80
C SER A 93 -23.18 -10.18 -3.78
N GLY A 94 -24.31 -10.78 -3.40
CA GLY A 94 -25.55 -10.73 -4.18
C GLY A 94 -26.13 -9.32 -4.37
N LYS A 95 -25.69 -8.34 -3.57
CA LYS A 95 -26.15 -6.93 -3.61
C LYS A 95 -25.11 -5.98 -4.21
N ALA A 96 -24.05 -6.53 -4.81
CA ALA A 96 -22.96 -5.72 -5.30
C ALA A 96 -23.41 -4.78 -6.44
N PRO A 97 -22.93 -3.52 -6.45
CA PRO A 97 -23.20 -2.60 -7.54
C PRO A 97 -22.53 -3.07 -8.85
N GLU A 98 -23.11 -2.71 -9.99
CA GLU A 98 -22.61 -3.11 -11.32
C GLU A 98 -21.13 -2.77 -11.53
N LYS A 99 -20.66 -1.63 -11.02
CA LYS A 99 -19.25 -1.24 -11.06
C LYS A 99 -18.33 -2.28 -10.40
N ALA A 100 -18.73 -2.84 -9.26
CA ALA A 100 -17.96 -3.88 -8.57
C ALA A 100 -17.90 -5.18 -9.38
N VAL A 101 -19.03 -5.57 -9.97
CA VAL A 101 -19.15 -6.75 -10.85
C VAL A 101 -18.30 -6.58 -12.12
N ALA A 102 -18.35 -5.41 -12.74
CA ALA A 102 -17.57 -5.10 -13.95
C ALA A 102 -16.06 -5.18 -13.69
N THR A 103 -15.56 -4.60 -12.58
CA THR A 103 -14.14 -4.72 -12.23
C THR A 103 -13.75 -6.16 -11.87
N LEU A 104 -14.61 -6.91 -11.16
CA LEU A 104 -14.37 -8.33 -10.90
C LEU A 104 -14.17 -9.11 -12.20
N ASN A 105 -15.04 -8.88 -13.20
CA ASN A 105 -14.93 -9.54 -14.50
C ASN A 105 -13.66 -9.16 -15.26
N LYS A 106 -13.27 -7.88 -15.27
CA LYS A 106 -12.00 -7.45 -15.89
C LYS A 106 -10.78 -8.09 -15.23
N ASN A 107 -10.76 -8.11 -13.89
CA ASN A 107 -9.69 -8.77 -13.13
C ASN A 107 -9.62 -10.26 -13.49
N ARG A 108 -10.77 -10.94 -13.54
CA ARG A 108 -10.87 -12.35 -13.95
C ARG A 108 -10.31 -12.58 -15.35
N SER A 109 -10.75 -11.79 -16.34
CA SER A 109 -10.30 -11.90 -17.72
C SER A 109 -8.77 -11.76 -17.83
N SER A 110 -8.16 -10.88 -17.03
CA SER A 110 -6.70 -10.69 -17.04
C SER A 110 -5.92 -11.95 -16.65
N VAL A 111 -6.40 -12.69 -15.66
CA VAL A 111 -5.71 -13.90 -15.16
C VAL A 111 -6.06 -15.14 -15.99
N GLU A 112 -7.27 -15.22 -16.53
CA GLU A 112 -7.67 -16.30 -17.45
C GLU A 112 -6.96 -16.20 -18.81
N ALA A 113 -6.62 -14.99 -19.25
CA ALA A 113 -5.86 -14.76 -20.48
C ALA A 113 -4.35 -15.04 -20.32
N HIS A 114 -3.81 -15.00 -19.09
CA HIS A 114 -2.38 -15.11 -18.84
C HIS A 114 -1.92 -16.58 -18.72
N PRO A 115 -0.94 -17.04 -19.53
CA PRO A 115 -0.57 -18.46 -19.62
C PRO A 115 -0.04 -19.04 -18.31
N GLY A 116 0.69 -18.25 -17.51
CA GLY A 116 1.22 -18.66 -16.21
C GLY A 116 0.24 -18.58 -15.02
N LEU A 117 -1.00 -18.11 -15.24
CA LEU A 117 -1.97 -17.85 -14.15
C LEU A 117 -3.28 -18.62 -14.34
N ARG A 118 -3.74 -18.77 -15.59
CA ARG A 118 -5.07 -19.32 -15.94
C ARG A 118 -5.40 -20.67 -15.29
N ASP A 119 -4.43 -21.56 -15.14
CA ASP A 119 -4.66 -22.91 -14.62
C ASP A 119 -5.02 -22.89 -13.11
N GLY A 120 -4.60 -21.84 -12.41
CA GLY A 120 -4.88 -21.60 -11.00
C GLY A 120 -6.22 -20.91 -10.72
N VAL A 121 -7.00 -20.55 -11.75
CA VAL A 121 -8.25 -19.80 -11.61
C VAL A 121 -9.46 -20.73 -11.69
N LYS A 122 -10.41 -20.60 -10.75
CA LYS A 122 -11.62 -21.45 -10.65
C LYS A 122 -12.84 -20.60 -10.32
N SER A 123 -13.90 -20.68 -11.13
CA SER A 123 -15.17 -20.00 -10.87
C SER A 123 -15.78 -20.44 -9.55
N LEU A 124 -16.45 -19.51 -8.86
CA LEU A 124 -17.23 -19.74 -7.65
C LEU A 124 -18.60 -19.08 -7.84
N SER A 125 -19.68 -19.87 -7.74
CA SER A 125 -21.05 -19.43 -8.04
C SER A 125 -22.09 -19.88 -7.01
N SER A 126 -21.68 -20.68 -6.03
CA SER A 126 -22.51 -21.13 -4.92
C SER A 126 -21.71 -21.25 -3.62
N PRO A 127 -22.34 -21.14 -2.43
CA PRO A 127 -21.66 -21.28 -1.15
C PRO A 127 -20.79 -22.55 -1.04
N ASP A 128 -21.25 -23.68 -1.58
CA ASP A 128 -20.49 -24.94 -1.56
C ASP A 128 -19.21 -24.87 -2.40
N GLU A 129 -19.21 -24.14 -3.52
CA GLU A 129 -18.00 -23.91 -4.31
C GLU A 129 -16.99 -23.04 -3.56
N PHE A 130 -17.44 -22.00 -2.84
CA PHE A 130 -16.55 -21.22 -1.97
C PHE A 130 -15.94 -22.11 -0.88
N ARG A 131 -16.75 -22.93 -0.21
CA ARG A 131 -16.30 -23.83 0.87
C ARG A 131 -15.34 -24.93 0.43
N LYS A 132 -15.32 -25.31 -0.86
CA LYS A 132 -14.28 -26.21 -1.41
C LYS A 132 -12.86 -25.65 -1.23
N TYR A 133 -12.71 -24.32 -1.27
CA TYR A 133 -11.41 -23.65 -1.14
C TYR A 133 -11.21 -22.99 0.23
N ALA A 134 -12.31 -22.69 0.94
CA ALA A 134 -12.30 -22.05 2.24
C ALA A 134 -13.42 -22.66 3.11
N TRP A 135 -13.21 -23.88 3.60
CA TRP A 135 -14.18 -24.60 4.43
C TRP A 135 -14.50 -23.88 5.74
N GLN A 136 -13.64 -22.95 6.15
CA GLN A 136 -13.81 -22.08 7.30
C GLN A 136 -14.95 -21.05 7.13
N LEU A 137 -15.41 -20.81 5.90
CA LEU A 137 -16.53 -19.90 5.62
C LEU A 137 -17.85 -20.54 6.06
N THR A 138 -18.37 -20.08 7.20
CA THR A 138 -19.57 -20.60 7.86
C THR A 138 -20.81 -19.74 7.63
N GLY A 139 -20.65 -18.57 7.00
CA GLY A 139 -21.75 -17.67 6.67
C GLY A 139 -22.61 -18.12 5.48
N PRO A 140 -23.73 -17.40 5.23
CA PRO A 140 -24.68 -17.73 4.18
C PRO A 140 -24.12 -17.51 2.76
N LEU A 141 -23.18 -16.57 2.58
CA LEU A 141 -22.64 -16.18 1.27
C LEU A 141 -23.78 -15.85 0.29
N GLU A 142 -24.73 -15.00 0.70
CA GLU A 142 -25.97 -14.76 -0.04
C GLU A 142 -25.72 -14.12 -1.42
N GLY A 143 -25.98 -14.90 -2.48
CA GLY A 143 -25.82 -14.47 -3.87
C GLY A 143 -24.37 -14.21 -4.31
N PHE A 144 -23.39 -14.68 -3.54
CA PHE A 144 -21.97 -14.44 -3.83
C PHE A 144 -21.54 -15.10 -5.14
N LYS A 145 -20.75 -14.36 -5.94
CA LYS A 145 -20.16 -14.84 -7.20
C LYS A 145 -18.73 -14.35 -7.33
N GLY A 146 -17.84 -15.17 -7.88
CA GLY A 146 -16.43 -14.83 -7.97
C GLY A 146 -15.57 -15.93 -8.56
N TYR A 147 -14.31 -15.91 -8.17
CA TYR A 147 -13.35 -16.96 -8.50
C TYR A 147 -12.30 -17.10 -7.40
N PHE A 148 -11.72 -18.30 -7.32
CA PHE A 148 -10.50 -18.59 -6.58
C PHE A 148 -9.31 -18.47 -7.52
N ASN A 149 -8.21 -17.89 -7.03
CA ASN A 149 -6.92 -17.80 -7.71
C ASN A 149 -5.84 -18.39 -6.81
N LYS A 150 -5.28 -19.54 -7.21
CA LYS A 150 -4.27 -20.29 -6.44
C LYS A 150 -2.92 -19.57 -6.35
N THR A 151 -2.54 -18.76 -7.34
CA THR A 151 -1.19 -18.17 -7.43
C THR A 151 -1.03 -16.89 -6.60
N ALA A 152 -2.05 -16.54 -5.83
CA ALA A 152 -2.13 -15.33 -5.05
C ALA A 152 -2.14 -15.65 -3.55
N GLY A 153 -2.06 -14.62 -2.73
CA GLY A 153 -2.08 -14.75 -1.28
C GLY A 153 -1.70 -13.43 -0.64
N TYR A 154 -0.83 -13.46 0.36
CA TYR A 154 -0.41 -12.25 1.06
C TYR A 154 1.05 -12.29 1.50
N GLY A 155 1.57 -11.11 1.82
CA GLY A 155 2.88 -10.97 2.44
C GLY A 155 2.77 -10.37 3.84
N HIS A 156 3.53 -10.87 4.82
CA HIS A 156 3.67 -10.25 6.14
C HIS A 156 4.49 -8.96 6.03
N SER A 157 3.80 -7.83 5.81
CA SER A 157 4.44 -6.62 5.30
C SER A 157 5.39 -5.95 6.28
N GLY A 158 5.02 -5.83 7.56
CA GLY A 158 5.92 -5.31 8.59
C GLY A 158 7.19 -6.15 8.75
N ASN A 159 7.07 -7.48 8.65
CA ASN A 159 8.20 -8.40 8.76
C ASN A 159 9.11 -8.34 7.53
N ALA A 160 8.53 -8.25 6.32
CA ALA A 160 9.29 -8.07 5.09
C ALA A 160 10.08 -6.75 5.08
N LEU A 161 9.47 -5.64 5.55
CA LEU A 161 10.18 -4.37 5.73
C LEU A 161 11.36 -4.52 6.68
N LYS A 162 11.16 -5.14 7.85
CA LYS A 162 12.21 -5.37 8.84
C LYS A 162 13.36 -6.21 8.27
N ALA A 163 13.04 -7.25 7.50
CA ALA A 163 14.04 -8.12 6.89
C ALA A 163 14.91 -7.40 5.86
N VAL A 164 14.28 -6.62 4.97
CA VAL A 164 15.01 -5.82 3.97
C VAL A 164 15.86 -4.75 4.65
N TYR A 165 15.32 -4.08 5.67
CA TYR A 165 16.10 -3.14 6.48
C TYR A 165 17.35 -3.77 7.08
N ASN A 166 17.20 -4.91 7.78
CA ASN A 166 18.33 -5.62 8.38
C ASN A 166 19.34 -6.04 7.32
N HIS A 167 18.88 -6.55 6.17
CA HIS A 167 19.76 -6.91 5.06
C HIS A 167 20.56 -5.70 4.56
N CYS A 168 19.90 -4.59 4.24
CA CYS A 168 20.55 -3.36 3.80
C CYS A 168 21.56 -2.84 4.82
N ALA A 169 21.23 -2.87 6.11
CA ALA A 169 22.13 -2.45 7.19
C ALA A 169 23.40 -3.32 7.24
N THR A 170 23.27 -4.65 7.10
CA THR A 170 24.44 -5.56 7.04
C THR A 170 25.33 -5.32 5.82
N LYS A 171 24.81 -4.68 4.78
CA LYS A 171 25.53 -4.30 3.57
C LYS A 171 26.12 -2.88 3.62
N GLY A 172 25.98 -2.17 4.73
CA GLY A 172 26.58 -0.85 4.95
C GLY A 172 25.68 0.33 4.54
N VAL A 173 24.40 0.11 4.23
CA VAL A 173 23.44 1.21 4.09
C VAL A 173 23.26 1.89 5.46
N ARG A 174 23.42 3.20 5.50
CA ARG A 174 23.23 3.98 6.73
C ARG A 174 21.77 4.37 6.89
N PHE A 175 21.28 4.35 8.12
CA PHE A 175 19.93 4.77 8.46
C PHE A 175 20.00 5.87 9.51
N ILE A 176 19.39 7.02 9.22
CA ILE A 176 19.23 8.13 10.16
C ILE A 176 17.74 8.21 10.48
N LEU A 177 17.41 7.89 11.72
CA LEU A 177 16.05 7.66 12.20
C LEU A 177 15.63 8.75 13.21
N GLY A 178 14.33 8.83 13.47
CA GLY A 178 13.75 9.68 14.51
C GLY A 178 13.28 11.06 14.06
N GLU A 179 12.43 11.68 14.87
CA GLU A 179 11.68 12.89 14.49
C GLU A 179 12.59 14.14 14.36
N GLN A 180 13.80 14.08 14.93
CA GLN A 180 14.81 15.15 14.83
C GLN A 180 15.85 14.86 13.73
N ALA A 181 16.60 13.77 13.85
CA ALA A 181 17.71 13.47 12.95
C ALA A 181 17.25 12.86 11.61
N GLY A 182 16.19 12.06 11.61
CA GLY A 182 15.73 11.33 10.42
C GLY A 182 14.61 12.01 9.64
N LYS A 183 13.87 12.93 10.26
CA LYS A 183 12.84 13.72 9.59
C LYS A 183 13.44 14.78 8.69
N VAL A 184 13.32 14.58 7.38
CA VAL A 184 13.69 15.59 6.38
C VAL A 184 12.62 16.67 6.31
N THR A 185 13.02 17.92 6.44
CA THR A 185 12.13 19.09 6.42
C THR A 185 12.23 19.87 5.11
N THR A 186 13.43 19.92 4.51
CA THR A 186 13.70 20.75 3.34
C THR A 186 14.68 20.07 2.37
N LEU A 187 14.48 20.25 1.06
CA LEU A 187 15.45 19.89 0.03
C LEU A 187 16.38 21.08 -0.27
N SER A 188 17.67 20.82 -0.41
CA SER A 188 18.66 21.85 -0.76
C SER A 188 18.88 21.91 -2.27
N TYR A 189 18.97 23.12 -2.82
CA TYR A 189 19.18 23.37 -4.25
C TYR A 189 20.30 24.39 -4.47
N ASP A 190 21.01 24.28 -5.59
CA ASP A 190 21.90 25.33 -6.07
C ASP A 190 21.20 26.33 -7.01
N ASN A 191 21.94 27.34 -7.48
CA ASN A 191 21.42 28.39 -8.37
C ASN A 191 20.94 27.86 -9.73
N SER A 192 21.31 26.63 -10.13
CA SER A 192 20.85 26.01 -11.37
C SER A 192 19.54 25.22 -11.20
N GLY A 193 19.02 25.12 -9.97
CA GLY A 193 17.86 24.30 -9.63
C GLY A 193 18.20 22.83 -9.36
N ARG A 194 19.48 22.45 -9.42
CA ARG A 194 19.94 21.10 -9.08
C ARG A 194 19.81 20.88 -7.57
N CYS A 195 19.22 19.76 -7.17
CA CYS A 195 19.17 19.30 -5.79
C CYS A 195 20.57 18.84 -5.34
N THR A 196 21.07 19.43 -4.26
CA THR A 196 22.42 19.20 -3.73
C THR A 196 22.42 18.46 -2.39
N GLY A 197 21.24 18.18 -1.84
CA GLY A 197 21.10 17.58 -0.52
C GLY A 197 19.75 17.82 0.13
N LEU A 198 19.74 17.72 1.45
CA LEU A 198 18.56 17.90 2.28
C LEU A 198 18.93 18.45 3.67
N GLU A 199 17.94 18.97 4.37
CA GLU A 199 18.03 19.40 5.76
C GLU A 199 17.05 18.59 6.62
N THR A 200 17.49 18.18 7.80
CA THR A 200 16.69 17.42 8.77
C THR A 200 16.16 18.33 9.87
N ALA A 201 15.20 17.85 10.67
CA ALA A 201 14.51 18.67 11.67
C ALA A 201 15.43 19.19 12.79
N ASP A 202 16.60 18.59 13.00
CA ASP A 202 17.64 19.11 13.90
C ASP A 202 18.50 20.24 13.27
N GLY A 203 18.19 20.67 12.05
CA GLY A 203 18.87 21.72 11.30
C GLY A 203 20.15 21.25 10.57
N ARG A 204 20.50 19.95 10.63
CA ARG A 204 21.69 19.44 9.92
C ARG A 204 21.43 19.29 8.43
N LYS A 205 22.41 19.76 7.65
CA LYS A 205 22.45 19.63 6.20
C LYS A 205 23.25 18.39 5.78
N HIS A 206 22.70 17.66 4.83
CA HIS A 206 23.29 16.44 4.28
C HIS A 206 23.42 16.57 2.77
N SER A 207 24.64 16.63 2.26
CA SER A 207 24.91 16.70 0.82
C SER A 207 24.74 15.34 0.13
N SER A 208 24.20 15.35 -1.08
CA SER A 208 24.04 14.18 -1.92
C SER A 208 24.24 14.54 -3.40
N ALA A 209 24.71 13.57 -4.18
CA ALA A 209 24.75 13.68 -5.64
C ALA A 209 23.39 13.33 -6.26
N LEU A 210 22.59 12.53 -5.55
CA LEU A 210 21.24 12.14 -5.90
C LEU A 210 20.39 12.06 -4.63
N THR A 211 19.23 12.70 -4.64
CA THR A 211 18.20 12.56 -3.62
C THR A 211 16.99 11.82 -4.20
N ILE A 212 16.51 10.80 -3.50
CA ILE A 212 15.37 9.97 -3.90
C ILE A 212 14.28 10.12 -2.83
N CYS A 213 13.15 10.74 -3.17
CA CYS A 213 12.02 10.92 -2.27
C CYS A 213 11.03 9.75 -2.41
N ALA A 214 10.91 8.93 -1.36
CA ALA A 214 10.05 7.75 -1.25
C ALA A 214 9.01 7.91 -0.12
N LEU A 215 8.37 9.08 -0.08
CA LEU A 215 7.58 9.57 1.06
C LEU A 215 6.11 9.10 1.09
N GLY A 216 5.67 8.31 0.11
CA GLY A 216 4.29 7.82 0.00
C GLY A 216 3.29 8.98 0.06
N ALA A 217 2.29 8.88 0.94
CA ALA A 217 1.27 9.91 1.13
C ALA A 217 1.82 11.29 1.53
N ASN A 218 3.03 11.37 2.08
CA ASN A 218 3.67 12.64 2.46
C ASN A 218 4.52 13.23 1.33
N GLY A 219 4.55 12.65 0.12
CA GLY A 219 5.42 13.13 -0.97
C GLY A 219 5.28 14.63 -1.25
N ALA A 220 4.04 15.12 -1.27
CA ALA A 220 3.77 16.52 -1.55
C ALA A 220 4.13 17.48 -0.40
N SER A 221 4.48 16.99 0.79
CA SER A 221 5.00 17.85 1.87
C SER A 221 6.40 18.37 1.56
N LEU A 222 7.18 17.61 0.78
CA LEU A 222 8.56 17.97 0.41
C LEU A 222 8.70 18.37 -1.07
N VAL A 223 7.83 17.84 -1.94
CA VAL A 223 7.76 18.22 -3.36
C VAL A 223 6.32 18.65 -3.69
N PRO A 224 5.91 19.89 -3.36
CA PRO A 224 4.52 20.33 -3.45
C PRO A 224 3.88 20.23 -4.83
N SER A 225 4.68 20.29 -5.90
CA SER A 225 4.22 20.13 -7.28
C SER A 225 3.60 18.75 -7.56
N LEU A 226 3.87 17.73 -6.74
CA LEU A 226 3.19 16.43 -6.80
C LEU A 226 1.69 16.53 -6.54
N GLY A 227 1.27 17.51 -5.73
CA GLY A 227 -0.14 17.77 -5.42
C GLY A 227 -0.97 18.14 -6.65
N LYS A 228 -0.32 18.49 -7.77
CA LYS A 228 -1.01 18.79 -9.03
C LYS A 228 -1.63 17.55 -9.69
N PHE A 229 -1.12 16.35 -9.41
CA PHE A 229 -1.57 15.13 -10.11
C PHE A 229 -1.59 13.88 -9.23
N THR A 230 -1.22 14.00 -7.96
CA THR A 230 -1.38 12.94 -6.96
C THR A 230 -2.09 13.45 -5.72
N VAL A 231 -2.75 12.55 -5.01
CA VAL A 231 -3.56 12.87 -3.83
C VAL A 231 -3.26 11.89 -2.71
N ALA A 232 -2.88 12.39 -1.53
CA ALA A 232 -2.84 11.56 -0.33
C ALA A 232 -4.25 11.08 0.00
N ARG A 233 -4.41 9.77 0.20
CA ARG A 233 -5.68 9.15 0.52
C ARG A 233 -5.47 8.07 1.57
N SER A 234 -6.50 7.77 2.34
CA SER A 234 -6.50 6.69 3.32
C SER A 234 -7.64 5.70 3.18
N TRP A 235 -7.41 4.52 3.74
CA TRP A 235 -8.43 3.51 3.99
C TRP A 235 -8.41 3.05 5.44
N SER A 236 -9.56 2.59 5.90
CA SER A 236 -9.74 1.99 7.21
C SER A 236 -9.08 0.62 7.31
N VAL A 237 -8.55 0.33 8.49
CA VAL A 237 -8.09 -1.00 8.91
C VAL A 237 -8.66 -1.25 10.30
N ALA A 238 -9.19 -2.43 10.54
CA ALA A 238 -9.64 -2.88 11.84
C ALA A 238 -9.22 -4.34 12.06
N HIS A 239 -9.24 -4.77 13.33
CA HIS A 239 -8.90 -6.13 13.69
C HIS A 239 -9.92 -6.72 14.66
N VAL A 240 -10.03 -8.04 14.67
CA VAL A 240 -10.64 -8.79 15.77
C VAL A 240 -9.55 -9.55 16.50
N GLN A 241 -9.51 -9.43 17.83
CA GLN A 241 -8.62 -10.25 18.67
C GLN A 241 -9.21 -11.66 18.80
N LEU A 242 -8.44 -12.67 18.39
CA LEU A 242 -8.83 -14.09 18.48
C LEU A 242 -8.14 -14.81 19.64
N THR A 243 -8.75 -15.91 20.05
CA THR A 243 -8.14 -16.98 20.87
C THR A 243 -7.18 -17.83 20.02
N GLN A 244 -6.42 -18.71 20.67
CA GLN A 244 -5.51 -19.60 19.93
C GLN A 244 -6.30 -20.60 19.08
N GLU A 245 -7.37 -21.16 19.63
CA GLU A 245 -8.23 -22.14 18.97
C GLU A 245 -8.91 -21.55 17.73
N GLU A 246 -9.39 -20.30 17.83
CA GLU A 246 -9.95 -19.56 16.69
C GLU A 246 -8.88 -19.26 15.62
N CYS A 247 -7.65 -18.94 16.03
CA CYS A 247 -6.54 -18.78 15.10
C CYS A 247 -6.21 -20.08 14.36
N ASP A 248 -6.17 -21.20 15.08
CA ASP A 248 -5.89 -22.51 14.50
C ASP A 248 -7.01 -22.94 13.54
N LEU A 249 -8.27 -22.64 13.87
CA LEU A 249 -9.43 -22.87 13.00
C LEU A 249 -9.31 -22.11 11.66
N LEU A 250 -8.85 -20.85 11.70
CA LEU A 250 -8.76 -19.99 10.52
C LEU A 250 -7.44 -20.09 9.76
N ARG A 251 -6.47 -20.88 10.24
CA ARG A 251 -5.16 -21.02 9.60
C ARG A 251 -5.30 -21.52 8.16
N GLY A 252 -4.56 -20.88 7.25
CA GLY A 252 -4.55 -21.22 5.83
C GLY A 252 -5.82 -20.86 5.06
N ILE A 253 -6.77 -20.13 5.67
CA ILE A 253 -7.90 -19.59 4.90
C ILE A 253 -7.36 -18.67 3.79
N PRO A 254 -7.82 -18.82 2.53
CA PRO A 254 -7.44 -17.92 1.46
C PRO A 254 -7.78 -16.47 1.80
N VAL A 255 -6.95 -15.55 1.30
CA VAL A 255 -7.27 -14.12 1.33
C VAL A 255 -8.61 -13.94 0.61
N THR A 256 -9.61 -13.38 1.29
CA THR A 256 -10.97 -13.26 0.74
C THR A 256 -11.30 -11.80 0.56
N ASN A 257 -11.56 -11.39 -0.69
CA ASN A 257 -11.87 -10.03 -1.08
C ASN A 257 -13.24 -9.94 -1.74
N VAL A 258 -14.20 -9.39 -0.99
CA VAL A 258 -15.56 -9.12 -1.43
C VAL A 258 -15.62 -7.67 -1.89
N ARG A 259 -15.60 -7.45 -3.21
CA ARG A 259 -15.34 -6.17 -3.89
C ARG A 259 -16.24 -5.01 -3.46
N ASP A 260 -17.42 -5.30 -2.95
CA ASP A 260 -18.43 -4.34 -2.49
C ASP A 260 -18.51 -4.19 -0.96
N LEU A 261 -17.79 -5.02 -0.18
CA LEU A 261 -17.78 -4.96 1.28
C LEU A 261 -16.37 -4.68 1.82
N GLY A 262 -15.42 -5.61 1.60
CA GLY A 262 -14.11 -5.58 2.22
C GLY A 262 -13.32 -6.87 2.01
N PHE A 263 -12.19 -6.98 2.69
CA PHE A 263 -11.34 -8.16 2.64
C PHE A 263 -10.72 -8.50 4.00
N PHE A 264 -10.29 -9.75 4.12
CA PHE A 264 -9.54 -10.27 5.25
C PHE A 264 -8.49 -11.30 4.81
N PHE A 265 -7.66 -11.68 5.76
CA PHE A 265 -6.58 -12.65 5.64
C PHE A 265 -6.76 -13.73 6.71
N GLU A 266 -5.93 -14.77 6.68
CA GLU A 266 -5.76 -15.59 7.88
C GLU A 266 -5.22 -14.74 9.05
N PRO A 267 -5.50 -15.11 10.31
CA PRO A 267 -5.04 -14.35 11.47
C PRO A 267 -3.52 -14.45 11.62
N ASP A 268 -2.91 -13.36 12.09
CA ASP A 268 -1.48 -13.36 12.38
C ASP A 268 -1.18 -14.26 13.59
N PRO A 269 -0.29 -15.27 13.48
CA PRO A 269 -0.09 -16.25 14.54
C PRO A 269 0.59 -15.67 15.80
N ALA A 270 1.32 -14.56 15.67
CA ALA A 270 2.04 -13.95 16.79
C ALA A 270 1.12 -13.05 17.63
N THR A 271 0.29 -12.24 16.98
CA THR A 271 -0.61 -11.27 17.61
C THR A 271 -2.03 -11.79 17.81
N LYS A 272 -2.40 -12.85 17.09
CA LYS A 272 -3.75 -13.42 17.02
C LYS A 272 -4.79 -12.40 16.54
N LEU A 273 -4.35 -11.41 15.77
CA LEU A 273 -5.22 -10.40 15.18
C LEU A 273 -5.70 -10.88 13.81
N PHE A 274 -7.02 -10.86 13.63
CA PHE A 274 -7.69 -11.08 12.36
C PHE A 274 -7.99 -9.74 11.69
N LYS A 275 -7.25 -9.43 10.63
CA LYS A 275 -7.33 -8.12 9.99
C LYS A 275 -8.47 -8.03 8.98
N LEU A 276 -9.16 -6.90 9.03
CA LEU A 276 -10.30 -6.53 8.20
C LEU A 276 -10.07 -5.15 7.57
N CYS A 277 -10.39 -5.03 6.28
CA CYS A 277 -10.30 -3.78 5.54
C CYS A 277 -11.56 -3.60 4.67
N PRO A 278 -12.35 -2.54 4.88
CA PRO A 278 -13.49 -2.25 4.03
C PRO A 278 -13.01 -1.75 2.68
N LEU A 279 -13.77 -2.05 1.63
CA LEU A 279 -13.53 -1.46 0.32
C LEU A 279 -14.37 -0.19 0.15
N GLY A 280 -13.75 0.82 -0.44
CA GLY A 280 -14.37 2.10 -0.63
C GLY A 280 -13.52 3.04 -1.47
N ALA A 281 -14.09 4.20 -1.81
CA ALA A 281 -13.36 5.27 -2.45
C ALA A 281 -12.19 5.75 -1.60
N GLY A 282 -12.27 5.68 -0.27
CA GLY A 282 -11.23 6.14 0.66
C GLY A 282 -11.33 7.64 0.95
N PHE A 283 -10.48 8.12 1.85
CA PHE A 283 -10.62 9.43 2.48
C PHE A 283 -9.43 10.33 2.22
N THR A 284 -9.68 11.59 1.88
CA THR A 284 -8.66 12.63 1.68
C THR A 284 -8.59 13.55 2.90
N ASN A 285 -7.53 14.35 3.01
CA ASN A 285 -7.41 15.41 4.01
C ASN A 285 -6.78 16.63 3.34
N THR A 286 -7.62 17.33 2.59
CA THR A 286 -7.23 18.45 1.76
C THR A 286 -7.20 19.74 2.58
N LYS A 287 -6.06 20.43 2.59
CA LYS A 287 -5.89 21.77 3.14
C LYS A 287 -5.16 22.64 2.13
N ASN A 288 -5.70 23.83 1.85
CA ASN A 288 -5.11 24.78 0.89
C ASN A 288 -4.80 24.15 -0.49
N GLY A 289 -5.69 23.27 -0.98
CA GLY A 289 -5.53 22.58 -2.26
C GLY A 289 -4.58 21.38 -2.25
N LEU A 290 -3.99 21.03 -1.11
CA LEU A 290 -3.09 19.88 -0.98
C LEU A 290 -3.64 18.84 -0.01
N SER A 291 -3.74 17.59 -0.46
CA SER A 291 -4.09 16.46 0.42
C SER A 291 -2.83 15.85 1.03
N LEU A 292 -2.78 15.80 2.35
CA LEU A 292 -1.70 15.18 3.14
C LEU A 292 -2.27 14.40 4.32
N PRO A 293 -1.57 13.38 4.84
CA PRO A 293 -1.91 12.80 6.12
C PRO A 293 -1.98 13.85 7.24
N PRO A 294 -2.84 13.69 8.26
CA PRO A 294 -2.91 14.63 9.37
C PRO A 294 -1.60 14.68 10.15
N GLU A 295 -1.13 15.88 10.50
CA GLU A 295 0.20 16.11 11.08
C GLU A 295 0.33 15.78 12.57
N ASN A 296 -0.73 15.34 13.26
CA ASN A 296 -0.77 15.37 14.73
C ASN A 296 0.36 14.55 15.40
N PRO A 297 1.36 15.19 16.05
CA PRO A 297 2.50 14.52 16.66
C PRO A 297 2.16 13.71 17.91
N SER A 298 0.99 13.95 18.54
CA SER A 298 0.66 13.35 19.83
C SER A 298 -0.09 12.00 19.71
N ARG A 299 -0.46 11.55 18.50
CA ARG A 299 -1.32 10.36 18.30
C ARG A 299 -0.96 9.46 17.11
N GLY A 300 0.05 9.80 16.30
CA GLY A 300 0.28 9.10 15.04
C GLY A 300 -0.89 9.27 14.05
N PRO A 301 -0.96 8.50 12.94
CA PRO A 301 -2.14 8.48 12.08
C PRO A 301 -3.35 8.09 12.94
N LEU A 302 -4.48 8.82 12.87
CA LEU A 302 -5.70 8.63 13.69
C LEU A 302 -5.89 7.17 14.13
N GLN A 303 -5.37 6.85 15.33
CA GLN A 303 -5.47 5.54 15.95
C GLN A 303 -6.81 5.44 16.67
N ASP A 304 -7.28 4.21 16.81
CA ASP A 304 -8.56 3.82 17.40
C ASP A 304 -9.81 4.37 16.70
N PHE A 305 -9.74 4.65 15.39
CA PHE A 305 -10.86 5.18 14.62
C PHE A 305 -11.01 4.53 13.23
N ILE A 306 -12.25 4.21 12.88
CA ILE A 306 -12.73 4.01 11.50
C ILE A 306 -14.12 4.67 11.37
N PRO A 307 -14.54 5.11 10.17
CA PRO A 307 -15.88 5.64 9.94
C PRO A 307 -16.98 4.61 10.20
N TYR A 308 -18.16 5.09 10.59
CA TYR A 308 -19.30 4.21 10.90
C TYR A 308 -19.74 3.37 9.70
N GLU A 309 -19.78 3.96 8.50
CA GLU A 309 -20.11 3.23 7.26
C GLU A 309 -19.14 2.08 6.98
N ASP A 310 -17.86 2.31 7.23
CA ASP A 310 -16.80 1.30 7.08
C ASP A 310 -16.96 0.18 8.12
N GLU A 311 -17.30 0.52 9.37
CA GLU A 311 -17.64 -0.48 10.40
C GLU A 311 -18.83 -1.34 9.98
N GLN A 312 -19.91 -0.73 9.46
CA GLN A 312 -21.09 -1.47 8.98
C GLN A 312 -20.75 -2.42 7.83
N LYS A 313 -19.92 -1.99 6.87
CA LYS A 313 -19.44 -2.87 5.78
C LYS A 313 -18.66 -4.06 6.31
N LEU A 314 -17.75 -3.85 7.27
CA LEU A 314 -16.99 -4.95 7.88
C LEU A 314 -17.88 -5.91 8.68
N ARG A 315 -18.89 -5.40 9.39
CA ARG A 315 -19.87 -6.25 10.08
C ARG A 315 -20.68 -7.07 9.08
N GLN A 316 -21.14 -6.48 7.98
CA GLN A 316 -21.82 -7.22 6.92
C GLN A 316 -20.90 -8.28 6.30
N LEU A 317 -19.64 -7.94 6.02
CA LEU A 317 -18.65 -8.90 5.53
C LEU A 317 -18.55 -10.12 6.45
N LEU A 318 -18.41 -9.91 7.76
CA LEU A 318 -18.34 -11.02 8.73
C LEU A 318 -19.67 -11.79 8.81
N ARG A 319 -20.83 -11.14 8.80
CA ARG A 319 -22.14 -11.84 8.78
C ARG A 319 -22.28 -12.78 7.59
N GLU A 320 -21.84 -12.34 6.41
CA GLU A 320 -21.92 -13.12 5.18
C GLU A 320 -20.90 -14.26 5.11
N THR A 321 -19.76 -14.15 5.79
CA THR A 321 -18.62 -15.05 5.63
C THR A 321 -18.29 -15.87 6.88
N ILE A 322 -18.18 -15.24 8.04
CA ILE A 322 -17.74 -15.81 9.33
C ILE A 322 -18.62 -15.24 10.47
N PRO A 323 -19.92 -15.63 10.53
CA PRO A 323 -20.92 -14.95 11.34
C PRO A 323 -20.67 -15.00 12.85
N TRP A 324 -20.01 -16.04 13.35
CA TRP A 324 -19.66 -16.17 14.77
C TRP A 324 -18.71 -15.07 15.28
N MET A 325 -18.06 -14.33 14.37
CA MET A 325 -17.17 -13.21 14.69
C MET A 325 -17.84 -11.83 14.49
N ALA A 326 -19.02 -11.76 13.86
CA ALA A 326 -19.55 -10.50 13.31
C ALA A 326 -19.82 -9.39 14.34
N ASP A 327 -20.17 -9.75 15.57
CA ASP A 327 -20.47 -8.80 16.63
C ASP A 327 -19.31 -8.62 17.63
N ARG A 328 -18.15 -9.25 17.37
CA ARG A 328 -16.93 -9.04 18.18
C ARG A 328 -16.48 -7.58 18.12
N PRO A 329 -15.82 -7.07 19.18
CA PRO A 329 -15.27 -5.73 19.17
C PRO A 329 -14.14 -5.61 18.15
N PHE A 330 -14.15 -4.52 17.39
CA PHE A 330 -13.00 -4.15 16.56
C PHE A 330 -11.95 -3.43 17.41
N VAL A 331 -10.71 -3.90 17.32
CA VAL A 331 -9.52 -3.37 18.00
C VAL A 331 -8.50 -2.89 16.96
N ASP A 332 -7.49 -2.12 17.39
CA ASP A 332 -6.43 -1.55 16.52
C ASP A 332 -7.00 -0.96 15.22
N ARG A 333 -7.94 -0.02 15.40
CA ARG A 333 -8.67 0.65 14.32
C ARG A 333 -7.83 1.83 13.83
N LYS A 334 -7.54 1.94 12.55
CA LYS A 334 -6.68 3.02 12.05
C LYS A 334 -6.95 3.38 10.60
N LEU A 335 -6.50 4.59 10.23
CA LEU A 335 -6.45 5.03 8.84
C LEU A 335 -5.04 4.83 8.27
N CYS A 336 -4.92 3.99 7.25
CA CYS A 336 -3.69 3.73 6.51
C CYS A 336 -3.60 4.67 5.30
N TRP A 337 -2.56 5.49 5.22
CA TRP A 337 -2.37 6.50 4.18
C TRP A 337 -1.47 6.03 3.03
N PHE A 338 -1.84 6.35 1.80
CA PHE A 338 -1.11 6.10 0.55
C PHE A 338 -1.30 7.28 -0.41
N ASN A 339 -0.67 7.26 -1.58
CA ASN A 339 -0.75 8.34 -2.58
C ASN A 339 -1.35 7.83 -3.89
N ASP A 340 -2.54 8.30 -4.26
CA ASP A 340 -3.20 7.96 -5.53
C ASP A 340 -2.74 8.87 -6.67
N SER A 341 -2.66 8.32 -7.88
CA SER A 341 -2.77 9.07 -9.14
C SER A 341 -4.14 8.86 -9.79
N LYS A 342 -4.51 9.72 -10.75
CA LYS A 342 -5.79 9.62 -11.48
C LYS A 342 -6.02 8.27 -12.15
N ASP A 343 -4.96 7.77 -12.77
CA ASP A 343 -4.94 6.56 -13.57
C ASP A 343 -4.49 5.32 -12.79
N SER A 344 -4.22 5.45 -11.48
CA SER A 344 -3.62 4.40 -10.65
C SER A 344 -2.28 3.89 -11.18
N GLU A 345 -1.53 4.76 -11.84
CA GLU A 345 -0.18 4.51 -12.31
C GLU A 345 0.84 4.96 -11.27
N TYR A 346 1.95 4.23 -11.19
CA TYR A 346 3.08 4.66 -10.37
C TYR A 346 3.72 5.93 -10.95
N LEU A 347 4.40 6.71 -10.10
CA LEU A 347 5.31 7.77 -10.50
C LEU A 347 6.72 7.39 -10.03
N VAL A 348 7.62 7.19 -10.99
CA VAL A 348 9.04 6.88 -10.74
C VAL A 348 9.85 7.68 -11.75
N ASP A 349 10.22 8.92 -11.42
CA ASP A 349 10.93 9.77 -12.38
C ASP A 349 11.78 10.85 -11.70
N PHE A 350 12.64 11.47 -12.49
CA PHE A 350 13.32 12.70 -12.11
C PHE A 350 12.33 13.85 -12.02
N VAL A 351 12.52 14.74 -11.05
CA VAL A 351 11.76 15.99 -10.96
C VAL A 351 12.27 16.96 -12.04
N PRO A 352 11.40 17.53 -12.90
CA PRO A 352 11.82 18.48 -13.92
C PRO A 352 12.58 19.67 -13.34
N GLY A 353 13.55 20.19 -14.10
CA GLY A 353 14.36 21.35 -13.67
C GLY A 353 15.44 21.04 -12.63
N THR A 354 15.61 19.79 -12.21
CA THR A 354 16.58 19.42 -11.17
C THR A 354 17.88 18.81 -11.69
N ASP A 355 18.18 18.90 -12.99
CA ASP A 355 19.37 18.28 -13.60
C ASP A 355 19.58 16.80 -13.17
N LYS A 356 18.47 16.04 -13.13
CA LYS A 356 18.44 14.61 -12.76
C LYS A 356 19.06 14.29 -11.39
N SER A 357 19.03 15.25 -10.47
CA SER A 357 19.55 15.10 -9.09
C SER A 357 18.48 14.81 -8.05
N LEU A 358 17.20 14.97 -8.41
CA LEU A 358 16.06 14.64 -7.56
C LEU A 358 15.16 13.62 -8.27
N VAL A 359 14.92 12.49 -7.63
CA VAL A 359 13.95 11.47 -8.05
C VAL A 359 12.79 11.45 -7.07
N VAL A 360 11.58 11.29 -7.57
CA VAL A 360 10.40 11.03 -6.74
C VAL A 360 9.81 9.67 -7.07
N LEU A 361 9.38 8.99 -6.00
CA LEU A 361 8.63 7.75 -6.01
C LEU A 361 7.27 8.00 -5.34
N SER A 362 6.20 8.04 -6.14
CA SER A 362 4.84 8.38 -5.69
C SER A 362 3.78 7.57 -6.47
N GLY A 363 2.49 7.84 -6.25
CA GLY A 363 1.42 7.22 -7.02
C GLY A 363 1.27 5.72 -6.74
N ASP A 364 1.66 5.25 -5.55
CA ASP A 364 1.54 3.83 -5.18
C ASP A 364 0.10 3.31 -5.24
N SER A 365 -0.87 4.23 -5.24
CA SER A 365 -2.30 4.09 -5.53
C SER A 365 -2.99 2.94 -4.78
N GLY A 366 -2.50 2.63 -3.59
CA GLY A 366 -3.03 1.54 -2.76
C GLY A 366 -2.69 0.13 -3.27
N HIS A 367 -1.79 -0.02 -4.25
CA HIS A 367 -1.39 -1.31 -4.83
C HIS A 367 0.13 -1.51 -4.95
N GLY A 368 0.95 -0.60 -4.42
CA GLY A 368 2.42 -0.62 -4.59
C GLY A 368 3.19 -1.63 -3.74
N PHE A 369 2.67 -2.10 -2.59
CA PHE A 369 3.45 -2.97 -1.68
C PHE A 369 3.89 -4.29 -2.32
N LYS A 370 3.01 -4.92 -3.11
CA LYS A 370 3.30 -6.21 -3.74
C LYS A 370 4.49 -6.15 -4.71
N MET A 371 4.89 -4.95 -5.13
CA MET A 371 6.04 -4.72 -6.02
C MET A 371 7.36 -4.63 -5.26
N MET A 372 7.36 -4.66 -3.93
CA MET A 372 8.54 -4.48 -3.07
C MET A 372 9.76 -5.32 -3.49
N PRO A 373 9.65 -6.58 -3.94
CA PRO A 373 10.83 -7.35 -4.38
C PRO A 373 11.48 -6.87 -5.68
N ILE A 374 10.80 -6.07 -6.50
CA ILE A 374 11.29 -5.67 -7.83
C ILE A 374 11.33 -4.15 -8.03
N PHE A 375 10.66 -3.38 -7.18
CA PHE A 375 10.51 -1.94 -7.32
C PHE A 375 11.86 -1.21 -7.44
N GLY A 376 12.84 -1.54 -6.60
CA GLY A 376 14.15 -0.91 -6.63
C GLY A 376 14.91 -1.10 -7.94
N LYS A 377 14.62 -2.15 -8.72
CA LYS A 377 15.17 -2.32 -10.07
C LYS A 377 14.75 -1.20 -11.01
N TRP A 378 13.51 -0.73 -10.90
CA TRP A 378 13.00 0.36 -11.73
C TRP A 378 13.71 1.68 -11.43
N VAL A 379 14.04 1.92 -10.16
CA VAL A 379 14.83 3.09 -9.76
C VAL A 379 16.27 2.98 -10.25
N LEU A 380 16.87 1.80 -10.15
CA LEU A 380 18.20 1.54 -10.71
C LEU A 380 18.23 1.77 -12.23
N ASP A 381 17.21 1.28 -12.95
CA ASP A 381 17.07 1.49 -14.39
C ASP A 381 16.91 2.97 -14.73
N LEU A 382 16.08 3.71 -13.99
CA LEU A 382 15.92 5.16 -14.15
C LEU A 382 17.27 5.88 -14.01
N VAL A 383 18.01 5.56 -12.93
CA VAL A 383 19.32 6.17 -12.62
C VAL A 383 20.36 5.84 -13.68
N ASN A 384 20.45 4.58 -14.11
CA ASN A 384 21.44 4.14 -15.10
C ASN A 384 21.16 4.72 -16.49
N ASN A 385 19.90 4.79 -16.90
CA ASN A 385 19.51 5.32 -18.21
C ASN A 385 19.43 6.86 -18.23
N GLY A 386 19.33 7.49 -17.07
CA GLY A 386 19.14 8.94 -16.94
C GLY A 386 17.83 9.46 -17.52
N LYS A 387 16.81 8.59 -17.68
CA LYS A 387 15.44 8.93 -18.10
C LYS A 387 14.46 7.80 -17.79
N GLN A 388 13.20 8.14 -17.49
CA GLN A 388 12.13 7.15 -17.38
C GLN A 388 11.65 6.70 -18.77
N LYS A 389 11.76 5.39 -19.04
CA LYS A 389 11.38 4.78 -20.32
C LYS A 389 9.88 4.49 -20.42
N LEU A 390 9.22 4.27 -19.29
CA LEU A 390 7.79 3.97 -19.23
C LEU A 390 7.01 5.28 -19.13
N GLN A 391 6.38 5.70 -20.23
CA GLN A 391 5.58 6.93 -20.29
C GLN A 391 4.51 7.01 -19.18
N ARG A 392 3.91 5.86 -18.83
CA ARG A 392 2.94 5.77 -17.73
C ARG A 392 3.50 6.21 -16.38
N TRP A 393 4.79 6.01 -16.12
CA TRP A 393 5.45 6.32 -14.85
C TRP A 393 6.22 7.64 -14.83
N GLN A 394 6.19 8.40 -15.92
CA GLN A 394 6.83 9.70 -16.02
C GLN A 394 6.14 10.75 -15.16
N TRP A 395 6.90 11.79 -14.80
CA TRP A 395 6.37 13.03 -14.25
C TRP A 395 5.24 13.59 -15.13
N LYS A 396 4.18 14.16 -14.51
CA LYS A 396 3.05 14.74 -15.23
C LYS A 396 3.13 16.26 -15.14
N ASP A 397 3.09 16.92 -16.30
CA ASP A 397 3.16 18.39 -16.37
C ASP A 397 1.79 19.07 -16.20
N SER A 398 0.70 18.33 -16.46
CA SER A 398 -0.67 18.85 -16.35
C SER A 398 -1.24 18.68 -14.95
N GLU A 399 -1.94 19.71 -14.50
CA GLU A 399 -2.79 19.62 -13.31
C GLU A 399 -3.98 18.70 -13.60
N GLN A 400 -4.22 17.78 -12.67
CA GLN A 400 -5.32 16.84 -12.67
C GLN A 400 -6.09 17.07 -11.36
N ALA A 401 -7.12 17.90 -11.43
CA ALA A 401 -8.01 18.18 -10.31
C ALA A 401 -9.31 17.33 -10.38
N GLY A 402 -9.98 17.15 -9.24
CA GLY A 402 -11.38 16.68 -9.19
C GLY A 402 -11.66 15.22 -9.57
N TRP A 403 -10.64 14.40 -9.84
CA TRP A 403 -10.82 13.03 -10.34
C TRP A 403 -11.01 11.97 -9.25
N GLY A 404 -11.09 12.35 -7.97
CA GLY A 404 -11.05 11.40 -6.84
C GLY A 404 -12.09 10.27 -6.88
N ASN A 405 -13.24 10.48 -7.53
CA ASN A 405 -14.29 9.47 -7.75
C ASN A 405 -14.18 8.74 -9.10
N GLU A 406 -13.33 9.21 -10.00
CA GLU A 406 -13.15 8.68 -11.37
C GLU A 406 -12.24 7.44 -11.42
N VAL A 407 -11.58 7.07 -10.31
CA VAL A 407 -10.75 5.86 -10.24
C VAL A 407 -11.62 4.63 -10.52
N SER A 408 -11.28 3.89 -11.57
CA SER A 408 -12.13 2.86 -12.20
C SER A 408 -12.51 1.73 -11.26
N TRP A 409 -11.58 1.32 -10.40
CA TRP A 409 -11.73 0.14 -9.54
C TRP A 409 -12.20 0.47 -8.11
N ARG A 410 -12.35 1.76 -7.76
CA ARG A 410 -12.88 2.20 -6.46
C ARG A 410 -14.41 2.31 -6.51
N VAL A 411 -15.09 1.80 -5.49
CA VAL A 411 -16.55 1.82 -5.38
C VAL A 411 -16.96 2.71 -4.20
N GLY A 412 -18.03 3.48 -4.35
CA GLY A 412 -18.51 4.44 -3.34
C GLY A 412 -18.06 5.88 -3.61
N THR A 413 -18.27 6.74 -2.62
CA THR A 413 -18.03 8.19 -2.71
C THR A 413 -16.83 8.58 -1.86
N ALA A 414 -15.88 9.32 -2.42
CA ALA A 414 -14.77 9.89 -1.67
C ALA A 414 -15.30 10.93 -0.67
N LYS A 415 -14.73 10.94 0.54
CA LYS A 415 -15.05 11.90 1.60
C LYS A 415 -13.78 12.54 2.13
N GLU A 416 -13.91 13.73 2.71
CA GLU A 416 -12.82 14.41 3.40
C GLU A 416 -12.79 14.04 4.88
N LEU A 417 -11.60 14.04 5.49
CA LEU A 417 -11.42 13.60 6.88
C LEU A 417 -12.27 14.41 7.87
N HIS A 418 -12.44 15.71 7.64
CA HIS A 418 -13.26 16.57 8.52
C HIS A 418 -14.75 16.17 8.51
N GLU A 419 -15.27 15.69 7.38
CA GLU A 419 -16.65 15.21 7.27
C GLU A 419 -16.88 13.97 8.15
N LEU A 420 -15.87 13.09 8.22
CA LEU A 420 -15.91 11.88 9.05
C LEU A 420 -15.86 12.23 10.55
N GLU A 421 -15.08 13.24 10.93
CA GLU A 421 -15.02 13.73 12.31
C GLU A 421 -16.36 14.35 12.74
N GLU A 422 -17.01 15.11 11.86
CA GLU A 422 -18.35 15.66 12.11
C GLU A 422 -19.41 14.57 12.23
N GLU A 423 -19.41 13.59 11.33
CA GLU A 423 -20.32 12.44 11.38
C GLU A 423 -20.15 11.66 12.69
N SER A 424 -18.91 11.37 13.08
CA SER A 424 -18.59 10.69 14.34
C SER A 424 -19.14 11.42 15.56
N LYS A 425 -18.97 12.76 15.62
CA LYS A 425 -19.52 13.60 16.70
C LYS A 425 -21.05 13.56 16.73
N ARG A 426 -21.72 13.56 15.57
CA ARG A 426 -23.19 13.46 15.49
C ARG A 426 -23.69 12.11 16.01
N ILE A 427 -23.05 11.02 15.62
CA ILE A 427 -23.42 9.66 16.07
C ILE A 427 -23.21 9.50 17.58
N LEU A 428 -22.10 10.00 18.12
CA LEU A 428 -21.85 9.98 19.57
C LEU A 428 -22.94 10.73 20.34
N LYS A 429 -23.35 11.91 19.87
CA LYS A 429 -24.45 12.68 20.48
C LYS A 429 -25.80 11.97 20.39
N ALA A 430 -26.07 11.22 19.34
CA ALA A 430 -27.32 10.47 19.18
C ALA A 430 -27.40 9.20 20.04
N ARG A 431 -26.28 8.76 20.62
CA ARG A 431 -26.20 7.58 21.51
C ARG A 431 -26.20 7.94 23.00
N LEU A 432 -26.04 9.23 23.33
CA LEU A 432 -26.19 9.81 24.66
C LEU A 432 -27.62 10.30 24.83
#